data_AF-A0AAD5VU23-F1
#
_entry.id   AF-A0AAD5VU23-F1
#
_cell.length_a   1.000
_cell.length_b   1.000
_cell.length_c   1.000
_cell.angle_alpha   90.00
_cell.angle_beta   90.00
_cell.angle_gamma   90.00
#
_symmetry.space_group_name_H-M   'P 1'
#
loop_
_entity.id
_entity.type
_entity.pdbx_description
1 polymer ?
#
loop_
_entity_poly.entity_id
_entity_poly.type
_entity_poly.pdbx_seq_one_letter_code
_entity_poly.pdbx_strand_id
1 'polypeptide(L)'
;MPLDYTVVAEASDKHPKPTYYQYQYGTAGFRTLGDRLDSVVFRIGILAALRSMKHNSYAIGIMITASHNPEQDNGVKLVDPRGEMLEASWEAHATTLANARNSTEFINSVQQIVESQNIDTSRPAHSATD
;
A
#
# COMPACT_ATOMS: atom_id res chain seq x y z
N MET A 1 -0.74 18.34 -7.19
CA MET A 1 -1.66 17.75 -8.19
C MET A 1 -2.47 16.71 -7.46
N PRO A 2 -3.81 16.82 -7.40
CA PRO A 2 -4.64 15.87 -6.68
C PRO A 2 -4.48 14.46 -7.26
N LEU A 3 -4.73 13.45 -6.43
CA LEU A 3 -4.70 12.04 -6.85
C LEU A 3 -5.73 11.81 -7.98
N ASP A 4 -5.28 11.30 -9.11
CA ASP A 4 -6.14 10.94 -10.25
C ASP A 4 -6.67 9.51 -10.08
N TYR A 5 -7.92 9.38 -9.64
CA TYR A 5 -8.54 8.09 -9.38
C TYR A 5 -8.79 7.27 -10.65
N THR A 6 -8.93 7.90 -11.82
CA THR A 6 -9.09 7.19 -13.09
C THR A 6 -7.79 6.48 -13.45
N VAL A 7 -6.67 7.20 -13.38
CA VAL A 7 -5.34 6.62 -13.62
C VAL A 7 -5.02 5.50 -12.63
N VAL A 8 -5.37 5.68 -11.35
CA VAL A 8 -5.16 4.64 -10.31
C VAL A 8 -6.03 3.41 -10.59
N ALA A 9 -7.28 3.57 -11.02
CA ALA A 9 -8.17 2.47 -11.36
C ALA A 9 -7.65 1.67 -12.56
N GLU A 10 -7.28 2.35 -13.65
CA GLU A 10 -6.72 1.73 -14.84
C GLU A 10 -5.40 0.98 -14.56
N ALA A 11 -4.57 1.54 -13.68
CA ALA A 11 -3.36 0.87 -13.22
C ALA A 11 -3.70 -0.36 -12.34
N SER A 12 -4.69 -0.26 -11.46
CA SER A 12 -5.15 -1.38 -10.63
C SER A 12 -5.69 -2.54 -11.45
N ASP A 13 -6.36 -2.28 -12.57
CA ASP A 13 -6.92 -3.34 -13.43
C ASP A 13 -5.83 -4.19 -14.10
N LYS A 14 -4.58 -3.69 -14.18
CA LYS A 14 -3.42 -4.46 -14.65
C LYS A 14 -2.88 -5.44 -13.60
N HIS A 15 -3.32 -5.30 -12.35
CA HIS A 15 -2.88 -6.10 -11.20
C HIS A 15 -4.08 -6.71 -10.45
N PRO A 16 -4.87 -7.59 -11.10
CA PRO A 16 -6.10 -8.12 -10.53
C PRO A 16 -5.83 -8.99 -9.30
N LYS A 17 -6.69 -8.86 -8.29
CA LYS A 17 -6.63 -9.68 -7.08
C LYS A 17 -7.11 -11.11 -7.39
N PRO A 18 -6.37 -12.17 -7.01
CA PRO A 18 -6.89 -13.54 -7.03
C PRO A 18 -8.15 -13.68 -6.15
N THR A 19 -9.22 -14.24 -6.72
CA THR A 19 -10.54 -14.32 -6.05
C THR A 19 -10.56 -15.28 -4.86
N TYR A 20 -9.74 -16.33 -4.92
CA TYR A 20 -9.67 -17.41 -3.92
C TYR A 20 -8.74 -17.10 -2.74
N TYR A 21 -8.06 -15.95 -2.73
CA TYR A 21 -7.06 -15.63 -1.72
C TYR A 21 -7.53 -14.49 -0.81
N GLN A 22 -7.26 -14.58 0.49
CA GLN A 22 -7.50 -13.52 1.47
C GLN A 22 -6.17 -13.11 2.08
N TYR A 23 -5.90 -11.81 2.11
CA TYR A 23 -4.65 -11.27 2.65
C TYR A 23 -4.86 -10.73 4.06
N GLN A 24 -3.83 -10.80 4.89
CA GLN A 24 -3.79 -10.16 6.20
C GLN A 24 -2.43 -9.48 6.33
N TYR A 25 -2.44 -8.18 6.64
CA TYR A 25 -1.21 -7.49 7.02
C TYR A 25 -0.93 -7.85 8.48
N GLY A 26 0.24 -8.41 8.76
CA GLY A 26 0.69 -8.69 10.11
C GLY A 26 1.94 -7.89 10.46
N THR A 27 2.56 -8.22 11.60
CA THR A 27 3.78 -7.55 12.09
C THR A 27 4.91 -7.48 11.07
N ALA A 28 5.01 -8.47 10.17
CA ALA A 28 6.03 -8.54 9.13
C ALA A 28 5.54 -8.10 7.74
N GLY A 29 4.39 -7.43 7.66
CA GLY A 29 3.70 -7.09 6.42
C GLY A 29 2.91 -8.25 5.83
N PHE A 30 2.75 -8.23 4.50
CA PHE A 30 2.20 -9.37 3.76
C PHE A 30 3.31 -10.35 3.43
N ARG A 31 3.04 -11.65 3.60
CA ARG A 31 3.96 -12.73 3.22
C ARG A 31 3.20 -13.96 2.76
N THR A 32 3.53 -14.46 1.58
CA THR A 32 2.99 -15.68 0.97
C THR A 32 3.83 -16.04 -0.27
N LEU A 33 3.39 -16.97 -1.10
CA LEU A 33 4.00 -17.24 -2.40
C LEU A 33 4.08 -15.95 -3.23
N GLY A 34 5.23 -15.72 -3.87
CA GLY A 34 5.50 -14.50 -4.61
C GLY A 34 4.54 -14.27 -5.78
N ASP A 35 4.08 -15.34 -6.41
CA ASP A 35 3.11 -15.32 -7.52
C ASP A 35 1.71 -14.80 -7.11
N ARG A 36 1.43 -14.69 -5.81
CA ARG A 36 0.18 -14.14 -5.27
C ARG A 36 0.28 -12.66 -4.87
N LEU A 37 1.46 -12.07 -4.91
CA LEU A 37 1.68 -10.73 -4.33
C LEU A 37 1.57 -9.57 -5.31
N ASP A 38 1.39 -9.81 -6.61
CA ASP A 38 1.33 -8.74 -7.63
C ASP A 38 0.31 -7.64 -7.28
N SER A 39 -0.96 -8.01 -7.07
CA SER A 39 -2.01 -7.07 -6.66
C SER A 39 -1.72 -6.41 -5.31
N VAL A 40 -1.06 -7.11 -4.40
CA VAL A 40 -0.74 -6.60 -3.06
C VAL A 40 0.34 -5.52 -3.14
N VAL A 41 1.42 -5.77 -3.89
CA VAL A 41 2.53 -4.84 -4.04
C VAL A 41 2.06 -3.55 -4.72
N PHE A 42 1.25 -3.65 -5.77
CA PHE A 42 0.66 -2.48 -6.42
C PHE A 42 -0.12 -1.61 -5.41
N ARG A 43 -1.04 -2.22 -4.67
CA ARG A 43 -1.92 -1.50 -3.73
C ARG A 43 -1.18 -0.94 -2.53
N ILE A 44 -0.12 -1.61 -2.07
CA ILE A 44 0.75 -1.11 -1.01
C ILE A 44 1.61 0.07 -1.48
N GLY A 45 1.97 0.13 -2.77
CA GLY A 45 2.56 1.34 -3.37
C GLY A 45 1.66 2.56 -3.22
N ILE A 46 0.35 2.42 -3.48
CA ILE A 46 -0.63 3.50 -3.26
C ILE A 46 -0.72 3.86 -1.77
N LEU A 47 -0.78 2.88 -0.87
CA LEU A 47 -0.82 3.15 0.58
C LEU A 47 0.43 3.88 1.06
N ALA A 48 1.62 3.51 0.56
CA ALA A 48 2.87 4.18 0.89
C ALA A 48 2.84 5.67 0.50
N ALA A 49 2.30 5.98 -0.69
CA ALA A 49 2.14 7.36 -1.13
C ALA A 49 1.18 8.14 -0.22
N LEU A 50 0.04 7.55 0.16
CA LEU A 50 -0.89 8.18 1.11
C LEU A 50 -0.26 8.38 2.49
N ARG A 51 0.50 7.39 2.99
CA ARG A 51 1.20 7.47 4.28
C ARG A 51 2.27 8.56 4.25
N SER A 52 2.97 8.72 3.12
CA SER A 52 3.92 9.82 2.92
C SER A 52 3.21 11.17 2.99
N MET A 53 2.12 11.36 2.24
CA MET A 53 1.33 12.60 2.28
C MET A 53 0.81 12.91 3.68
N LYS A 54 0.38 11.90 4.43
CA LYS A 54 -0.04 12.04 5.84
C LYS A 54 1.09 12.52 6.73
N HIS A 55 2.32 12.09 6.47
CA HIS A 55 3.53 12.49 7.18
C HIS A 55 4.25 13.66 6.49
N ASN A 56 3.52 14.67 6.04
CA ASN A 56 4.09 15.88 5.42
C ASN A 56 5.05 15.58 4.25
N SER A 57 4.73 14.57 3.44
CA SER A 57 5.52 14.12 2.30
C SER A 57 6.93 13.61 2.66
N TYR A 58 7.15 13.15 3.90
CA TYR A 58 8.37 12.41 4.26
C TYR A 58 8.45 11.05 3.55
N ALA A 59 9.68 10.56 3.37
CA ALA A 59 9.91 9.26 2.74
C ALA A 59 9.28 8.12 3.55
N ILE A 60 8.63 7.20 2.83
CA ILE A 60 8.11 5.93 3.35
C ILE A 60 8.84 4.80 2.66
N GLY A 61 9.43 3.90 3.43
CA GLY A 61 10.15 2.75 2.89
C GLY A 61 9.19 1.63 2.48
N ILE A 62 9.51 0.94 1.40
CA ILE A 62 8.90 -0.33 1.02
C ILE A 62 10.00 -1.37 0.96
N MET A 63 9.86 -2.44 1.73
CA MET A 63 10.79 -3.57 1.69
C MET A 63 10.11 -4.77 1.03
N ILE A 64 10.68 -5.26 -0.06
CA ILE A 64 10.27 -6.51 -0.73
C ILE A 64 11.20 -7.63 -0.31
N THR A 65 10.72 -8.53 0.54
CA THR A 65 11.50 -9.68 1.04
C THR A 65 10.61 -10.68 1.79
N ALA A 66 10.94 -11.96 1.70
CA ALA A 66 10.45 -12.97 2.62
C ALA A 66 11.49 -13.40 3.69
N SER A 67 12.59 -12.64 3.84
CA SER A 67 13.61 -12.87 4.88
C SER A 67 14.23 -14.28 4.83
N HIS A 68 13.80 -15.20 5.70
CA HIS A 68 14.34 -16.56 5.83
C HIS A 68 13.42 -17.62 5.23
N ASN A 69 12.34 -17.20 4.58
CA ASN A 69 11.39 -18.11 3.94
C ASN A 69 12.00 -18.75 2.67
N PRO A 70 11.41 -19.86 2.17
CA PRO A 70 11.80 -20.47 0.91
C PRO A 70 11.78 -19.51 -0.28
N GLU A 71 12.55 -19.80 -1.33
CA GLU A 71 12.72 -18.93 -2.50
C GLU A 71 11.43 -18.55 -3.24
N GLN A 72 10.43 -19.42 -3.19
CA GLN A 72 9.12 -19.23 -3.80
C GLN A 72 8.24 -18.22 -3.04
N ASP A 73 8.57 -17.95 -1.78
CA ASP A 73 7.88 -16.95 -0.97
C ASP A 73 8.44 -15.56 -1.25
N ASN A 74 7.57 -14.56 -1.17
CA ASN A 74 7.98 -13.17 -1.10
C ASN A 74 7.13 -12.44 -0.06
N GLY A 75 7.39 -11.16 0.15
CA GLY A 75 6.63 -10.35 1.07
C GLY A 75 6.85 -8.87 0.83
N VAL A 76 5.96 -8.05 1.38
CA VAL A 76 6.06 -6.60 1.35
C VAL A 76 5.66 -6.02 2.69
N LYS A 77 6.47 -5.08 3.19
CA LYS A 77 6.16 -4.28 4.39
C LYS A 77 6.53 -2.82 4.20
N LEU A 78 5.76 -1.96 4.87
CA LEU A 78 6.03 -0.52 4.95
C LEU A 78 6.91 -0.18 6.15
N VAL A 79 7.73 0.86 5.98
CA VAL A 79 8.61 1.43 7.00
C VAL A 79 8.28 2.92 7.10
N ASP A 80 7.92 3.38 8.28
CA ASP A 80 7.58 4.77 8.56
C ASP A 80 8.84 5.66 8.61
N PRO A 81 8.71 7.01 8.61
CA PRO A 81 9.80 7.92 8.28
C PRO A 81 11.07 7.83 9.14
N ARG A 82 11.00 7.31 10.38
CA ARG A 82 12.18 7.18 11.26
C ARG A 82 12.73 5.76 11.29
N GLY A 83 12.34 4.92 10.32
CA GLY A 83 12.82 3.53 10.21
C GLY A 83 12.01 2.52 11.02
N GLU A 84 10.97 2.96 11.71
CA GLU A 84 10.05 2.12 12.46
C GLU A 84 9.10 1.35 11.54
N MET A 85 8.50 0.28 12.08
CA MET A 85 7.44 -0.43 11.38
C MET A 85 6.23 0.48 11.19
N LEU A 86 5.42 0.19 10.17
CA LEU A 86 4.13 0.83 10.00
C LEU A 86 3.34 0.84 11.31
N GLU A 87 2.81 2.01 11.66
CA GLU A 87 1.89 2.15 12.80
C GLU A 87 0.73 1.15 12.74
N ALA A 88 0.47 0.45 13.84
CA ALA A 88 -0.51 -0.63 13.92
C ALA A 88 -1.92 -0.24 13.42
N SER A 89 -2.33 1.02 13.63
CA SER A 89 -3.61 1.55 13.17
C SER A 89 -3.76 1.56 11.64
N TRP A 90 -2.64 1.52 10.90
CA TRP A 90 -2.61 1.49 9.43
C TRP A 90 -2.54 0.08 8.84
N GLU A 91 -2.29 -0.96 9.65
CA GLU A 91 -2.31 -2.36 9.18
C GLU A 91 -3.70 -2.77 8.67
N ALA A 92 -4.76 -2.23 9.28
CA ALA A 92 -6.15 -2.45 8.85
C ALA A 92 -6.42 -1.82 7.47
N HIS A 93 -5.84 -0.64 7.20
CA HIS A 93 -5.93 0.01 5.89
C HIS A 93 -5.22 -0.82 4.82
N ALA A 94 -4.01 -1.30 5.11
CA ALA A 94 -3.27 -2.20 4.22
C ALA A 94 -4.07 -3.47 3.90
N THR A 95 -4.63 -4.10 4.93
CA THR A 95 -5.45 -5.31 4.80
C THR A 95 -6.71 -5.06 3.97
N THR A 96 -7.40 -3.93 4.19
CA THR A 96 -8.58 -3.54 3.43
C THR A 96 -8.24 -3.36 1.94
N LEU A 97 -7.20 -2.58 1.65
CA LEU A 97 -6.77 -2.35 0.26
C LEU A 97 -6.37 -3.65 -0.43
N ALA A 98 -5.56 -4.49 0.20
CA ALA A 98 -5.13 -5.76 -0.38
C ALA A 98 -6.31 -6.70 -0.71
N ASN A 99 -7.44 -6.56 -0.02
CA ASN A 99 -8.61 -7.42 -0.22
C ASN A 99 -9.72 -6.85 -1.10
N ALA A 100 -9.64 -5.59 -1.54
CA ALA A 100 -10.58 -5.02 -2.50
C ALA A 100 -10.70 -5.90 -3.76
N ARG A 101 -11.92 -6.24 -4.19
CA ARG A 101 -12.11 -7.27 -5.22
C ARG A 101 -11.84 -6.79 -6.64
N ASN A 102 -12.04 -5.50 -6.88
CA ASN A 102 -11.88 -4.84 -8.19
C ASN A 102 -11.42 -3.39 -7.99
N SER A 103 -11.13 -2.70 -9.10
CA SER A 103 -10.70 -1.30 -9.10
C SER A 103 -11.72 -0.38 -8.43
N THR A 104 -13.02 -0.58 -8.63
CA THR A 104 -14.07 0.22 -7.96
C THR A 104 -14.00 0.10 -6.44
N GLU A 105 -13.98 -1.12 -5.90
CA GLU A 105 -13.85 -1.34 -4.45
C GLU A 105 -12.53 -0.77 -3.92
N PHE A 106 -11.45 -0.90 -4.70
CA PHE A 106 -10.13 -0.38 -4.33
C PHE A 106 -10.12 1.14 -4.24
N ILE A 107 -10.66 1.84 -5.25
CA ILE A 107 -10.76 3.31 -5.25
C ILE A 107 -11.63 3.80 -4.10
N ASN A 108 -12.76 3.15 -3.83
CA ASN A 108 -13.61 3.50 -2.70
C ASN A 108 -12.84 3.40 -1.37
N SER A 109 -12.05 2.35 -1.17
CA SER A 109 -11.20 2.21 0.02
C SER A 109 -10.09 3.26 0.08
N VAL A 110 -9.46 3.61 -1.04
CA VAL A 110 -8.46 4.69 -1.12
C VAL A 110 -9.09 6.03 -0.69
N GLN A 111 -10.28 6.36 -1.22
CA GLN A 111 -11.01 7.57 -0.86
C GLN A 111 -11.36 7.61 0.63
N GLN A 112 -11.86 6.51 1.19
CA GLN A 112 -12.14 6.39 2.62
C GLN A 112 -10.90 6.61 3.49
N ILE A 113 -9.73 6.13 3.07
CA ILE A 113 -8.46 6.38 3.79
C ILE A 113 -8.10 7.86 3.71
N VAL A 114 -8.17 8.47 2.53
CA VAL A 114 -7.88 9.90 2.33
C VAL A 114 -8.75 10.77 3.24
N GLU A 115 -10.06 10.50 3.28
CA GLU A 115 -11.02 11.21 4.11
C GLU A 115 -10.78 10.96 5.61
N SER A 116 -10.76 9.70 6.04
CA SER A 116 -10.65 9.34 7.47
C SER A 116 -9.33 9.78 8.10
N GLN A 117 -8.25 9.82 7.31
CA GLN A 117 -6.93 10.24 7.78
C GLN A 117 -6.65 11.73 7.53
N ASN A 118 -7.60 12.48 6.95
CA ASN A 118 -7.46 13.89 6.58
C ASN A 118 -6.18 14.14 5.75
N ILE A 119 -6.02 13.39 4.65
CA ILE A 119 -4.83 13.45 3.78
C ILE A 119 -5.02 14.53 2.73
N ASP A 120 -4.09 15.49 2.70
CA ASP A 120 -4.02 16.51 1.66
C ASP A 120 -3.31 15.96 0.42
N THR A 121 -4.09 15.47 -0.54
CA THR A 121 -3.57 14.92 -1.81
C THR A 121 -3.11 15.99 -2.80
N SER A 122 -3.27 17.27 -2.48
CA SER A 122 -2.86 18.35 -3.38
C SER A 122 -1.35 18.66 -3.29
N ARG A 123 -0.72 18.31 -2.16
CA ARG A 123 0.68 18.61 -1.87
C ARG A 123 1.64 17.90 -2.82
N PRO A 124 2.66 18.61 -3.34
CA PRO A 124 3.73 17.98 -4.08
C PRO A 124 4.57 17.06 -3.17
N ALA A 125 5.21 16.06 -3.79
CA ALA A 125 6.23 15.27 -3.12
C ALA A 125 7.36 16.19 -2.64
N HIS A 126 7.90 15.95 -1.44
CA HIS A 126 9.05 16.70 -0.97
C HIS A 126 10.26 16.29 -1.81
N SER A 127 10.86 17.22 -2.56
CA SER A 127 12.20 16.99 -3.07
C SER A 127 13.12 16.89 -1.85
N ALA A 128 13.76 15.75 -1.66
CA ALA A 128 14.87 15.60 -0.73
C ALA A 128 16.03 16.45 -1.25
N THR A 129 15.99 17.76 -0.98
CA THR A 129 17.12 18.66 -1.10
C THR A 129 17.52 19.02 0.33
N ASP A 130 18.32 18.12 0.91
CA ASP A 130 19.30 18.47 1.94
C ASP A 130 20.68 18.50 1.28
#